data_AF-A0A523HTH8-F1
#
_entry.id   AF-A0A523HTH8-F1
#
_cell.length_a   1.000
_cell.length_b   1.000
_cell.length_c   1.000
_cell.angle_alpha   90.00
_cell.angle_beta   90.00
_cell.angle_gamma   90.00
#
_symmetry.space_group_name_H-M   'P 1'
#
loop_
_entity.id
_entity.type
_entity.pdbx_description
1 polymer ?
#
loop_
_entity_poly.entity_id
_entity_poly.type
_entity_poly.pdbx_seq_one_letter_code
_entity_poly.pdbx_strand_id
1 'polypeptide(L)'
;EGLSRSIPLRGYDDPLSGVATQAGGKLMFKYSTEIRFPIAPNPTIFGLAFAEAGNTWESLSKTDIYDLRRSVGVGIRIFMPMLGIIGFDYAYGFDNDVLDENNRKTGRKFGEWKPHFVFGRSF
;
A
#
# COMPACT_ATOMS: atom_id res chain seq x y z
N GLU A 1 8.80 -4.27 22.82
CA GLU A 1 7.73 -3.37 22.35
C GLU A 1 7.65 -3.32 20.82
N GLY A 2 7.05 -4.33 20.21
CA GLY A 2 6.81 -4.37 18.76
C GLY A 2 5.50 -3.68 18.43
N LEU A 3 5.55 -2.43 17.96
CA LEU A 3 4.37 -1.69 17.51
C LEU A 3 4.42 -1.51 15.99
N SER A 4 3.28 -1.82 15.38
CA SER A 4 3.09 -1.97 13.94
C SER A 4 3.43 -0.67 13.22
N ARG A 5 4.50 -0.72 12.41
CA ARG A 5 5.24 0.47 11.92
C ARG A 5 4.48 1.29 10.89
N SER A 6 3.57 0.68 10.16
CA SER A 6 2.51 1.29 9.33
C SER A 6 1.95 0.17 8.48
N ILE A 7 0.74 0.37 7.96
CA ILE A 7 0.17 -0.51 6.95
C ILE A 7 0.95 -0.41 5.64
N PRO A 8 1.32 -1.54 5.00
CA PRO A 8 1.77 -1.50 3.62
C PRO A 8 0.56 -1.20 2.74
N LEU A 9 0.57 -0.04 2.09
CA LEU A 9 -0.38 0.38 1.07
C LEU A 9 0.34 0.47 -0.26
N ARG A 10 -0.22 -0.13 -1.32
CA ARG A 10 0.31 0.06 -2.67
C ARG A 10 0.23 1.53 -3.05
N GLY A 11 1.25 2.07 -3.72
CA GLY A 11 1.32 3.50 -4.06
C GLY A 11 2.04 4.37 -3.02
N TYR A 12 2.53 3.77 -1.92
CA TYR A 12 3.35 4.42 -0.90
C TYR A 12 4.68 3.68 -0.73
N ASP A 13 5.67 4.33 -0.14
CA ASP A 13 6.92 3.67 0.23
C ASP A 13 6.69 2.64 1.33
N ASP A 14 7.47 1.56 1.28
CA ASP A 14 7.44 0.55 2.32
C ASP A 14 7.86 1.19 3.66
N PRO A 15 7.02 1.15 4.69
CA PRO A 15 7.34 1.70 6.00
C PRO A 15 8.51 1.01 6.71
N LEU A 16 8.97 -0.13 6.19
CA LEU A 16 10.17 -0.83 6.65
C LEU A 16 11.42 -0.51 5.80
N SER A 17 11.26 0.17 4.68
CA SER A 17 12.37 0.60 3.82
C SER A 17 13.02 1.86 4.40
N GLY A 18 14.01 1.65 5.28
CA GLY A 18 14.87 2.71 5.82
C GLY A 18 15.05 2.69 7.34
N VAL A 19 15.90 3.61 7.85
CA VAL A 19 16.06 3.87 9.29
C VAL A 19 14.88 4.72 9.76
N ALA A 20 13.74 4.07 10.01
CA ALA A 20 12.54 4.77 10.47
C ALA A 20 12.70 5.29 11.91
N THR A 21 12.63 6.61 12.08
CA THR A 21 12.64 7.31 13.38
C THR A 21 11.25 7.49 13.99
N GLN A 22 10.17 7.06 13.31
CA GLN A 22 8.80 7.19 13.80
C GLN A 22 8.36 5.96 14.61
N ALA A 23 7.76 6.22 15.78
CA ALA A 23 7.13 5.20 16.61
C ALA A 23 5.94 4.57 15.87
N GLY A 24 5.85 3.24 15.89
CA GLY A 24 4.73 2.51 15.28
C GLY A 24 3.40 2.77 15.99
N GLY A 25 2.29 2.61 15.25
CA GLY A 25 0.94 2.75 15.80
C GLY A 25 0.51 1.51 16.60
N LYS A 26 -0.30 1.72 17.64
CA LYS A 26 -0.98 0.65 18.40
C LYS A 26 -2.32 0.26 17.77
N LEU A 27 -2.88 1.13 16.93
CA LEU A 27 -4.12 0.94 16.21
C LEU A 27 -3.88 1.02 14.72
N MET A 28 -4.59 0.18 13.99
CA MET A 28 -4.46 0.04 12.55
C MET A 28 -5.85 -0.05 11.95
N PHE A 29 -6.08 0.74 10.90
CA PHE A 29 -7.21 0.55 10.01
C PHE A 29 -6.70 0.39 8.59
N LYS A 30 -7.11 -0.70 7.92
CA LYS A 30 -6.84 -0.95 6.51
C LYS A 30 -8.09 -1.47 5.86
N TYR A 31 -8.47 -0.84 4.76
CA TYR A 31 -9.52 -1.25 3.86
C TYR A 31 -8.91 -1.42 2.47
N SER A 32 -9.21 -2.55 1.82
CA SER A 32 -8.74 -2.85 0.48
C SER A 32 -9.90 -3.44 -0.30
N THR A 33 -10.15 -2.88 -1.48
CA THR A 33 -11.13 -3.37 -2.44
C THR A 33 -10.43 -3.70 -3.73
N GLU A 34 -10.66 -4.90 -4.24
CA GLU A 34 -10.06 -5.38 -5.48
C GLU A 34 -11.14 -5.93 -6.40
N ILE A 35 -11.12 -5.49 -7.65
CA ILE A 35 -11.93 -6.03 -8.74
C ILE A 35 -10.98 -6.77 -9.67
N ARG A 36 -11.29 -8.04 -9.97
CA ARG A 36 -10.43 -8.92 -10.77
C ARG A 36 -11.17 -9.37 -12.02
N PHE A 37 -10.54 -9.20 -13.17
CA PHE A 37 -11.06 -9.59 -14.47
C PHE A 37 -10.16 -10.65 -15.10
N PRO A 38 -10.70 -11.86 -15.42
CA PRO A 38 -9.94 -12.86 -16.14
C PRO A 38 -9.70 -12.38 -17.59
N ILE A 39 -8.44 -12.34 -18.00
CA ILE A 39 -8.05 -12.00 -19.37
C ILE A 39 -7.83 -13.27 -20.18
N ALA A 40 -7.10 -14.24 -19.61
CA ALA A 40 -6.81 -15.51 -20.25
C ALA A 40 -6.92 -16.66 -19.24
N PRO A 41 -7.49 -17.81 -19.62
CA PRO A 41 -7.62 -18.96 -18.73
C PRO A 41 -6.37 -19.85 -18.67
N ASN A 42 -5.51 -19.87 -19.70
CA ASN A 42 -4.29 -20.68 -19.73
C ASN A 42 -3.14 -20.03 -20.54
N PRO A 43 -2.07 -19.52 -19.90
CA PRO A 43 -1.89 -19.37 -18.44
C PRO A 43 -2.96 -18.45 -17.86
N THR A 44 -3.26 -18.61 -16.56
CA THR A 44 -4.32 -17.81 -15.94
C THR A 44 -3.82 -16.39 -15.69
N ILE A 45 -4.28 -15.45 -16.52
CA ILE A 45 -3.92 -14.04 -16.44
C ILE A 45 -5.16 -13.28 -15.95
N PHE A 46 -4.97 -12.50 -14.89
CA PHE A 46 -5.99 -11.60 -14.37
C PHE A 46 -5.48 -10.17 -14.43
N GLY A 47 -6.31 -9.28 -14.99
CA GLY A 47 -6.22 -7.86 -14.69
C GLY A 47 -6.90 -7.61 -13.36
N LEU A 48 -6.38 -6.69 -12.56
CA LEU A 48 -7.03 -6.22 -11.35
C LEU A 48 -7.00 -4.71 -11.27
N ALA A 49 -8.06 -4.15 -10.72
CA ALA A 49 -8.12 -2.75 -10.30
C ALA A 49 -8.37 -2.76 -8.79
N PHE A 50 -7.66 -1.91 -8.06
CA PHE A 50 -7.76 -1.87 -6.62
C PHE A 50 -7.85 -0.45 -6.09
N ALA A 51 -8.50 -0.33 -4.95
CA ALA A 51 -8.54 0.86 -4.13
C ALA A 51 -8.21 0.47 -2.70
N GLU A 52 -7.28 1.17 -2.07
CA GLU A 52 -6.89 0.95 -0.69
C GLU A 52 -7.00 2.24 0.11
N ALA A 53 -7.41 2.11 1.36
CA ALA A 53 -7.42 3.19 2.31
C ALA A 53 -6.95 2.67 3.66
N GLY A 54 -6.13 3.44 4.37
CA GLY A 54 -5.84 3.10 5.74
C GLY A 54 -4.89 4.07 6.42
N ASN A 55 -4.71 3.88 7.72
CA ASN A 55 -3.69 4.56 8.50
C ASN A 55 -3.40 3.78 9.78
N THR A 56 -2.36 4.20 10.50
CA THR A 56 -1.98 3.67 11.82
C THR A 56 -1.84 4.80 12.81
N TRP A 57 -2.40 4.63 14.01
CA TRP A 57 -2.41 5.64 15.08
C TRP A 57 -1.83 5.08 16.39
N GLU A 58 -1.30 5.94 17.24
CA GLU A 58 -0.69 5.56 18.52
C GLU A 58 -1.72 5.13 19.59
N SER A 59 -2.95 5.67 19.58
CA SER A 59 -3.95 5.46 20.64
C SER A 59 -5.37 5.81 20.17
N LEU A 60 -6.39 5.24 20.82
CA LEU A 60 -7.82 5.43 20.46
C LEU A 60 -8.20 6.91 20.54
N SER A 61 -7.73 7.61 21.56
CA SER A 61 -7.99 9.05 21.77
C SER A 61 -7.30 9.97 20.77
N LYS A 62 -6.36 9.47 19.96
CA LYS A 62 -5.66 10.19 18.88
C LYS A 62 -6.01 9.61 17.50
N THR A 63 -7.07 8.81 17.41
CA THR A 63 -7.51 8.24 16.13
C THR A 63 -8.32 9.28 15.38
N ASP A 64 -7.83 9.70 14.22
CA ASP A 64 -8.57 10.52 13.28
C ASP A 64 -8.94 9.67 12.07
N ILE A 65 -10.20 9.26 11.98
CA ILE A 65 -10.73 8.45 10.89
C ILE A 65 -10.82 9.21 9.55
N TYR A 66 -10.67 10.54 9.56
CA TYR A 66 -10.64 11.35 8.34
C TYR A 66 -9.24 11.48 7.75
N ASP A 67 -8.19 11.25 8.55
CA ASP A 67 -6.80 11.18 8.06
C ASP A 67 -6.46 9.76 7.60
N LEU A 68 -7.02 9.37 6.45
CA LEU A 68 -6.73 8.10 5.80
C LEU A 68 -5.79 8.32 4.63
N ARG A 69 -4.74 7.50 4.52
CA ARG A 69 -3.93 7.41 3.31
C ARG A 69 -4.67 6.58 2.29
N ARG A 70 -4.96 7.15 1.13
CA ARG A 70 -5.70 6.48 0.06
C ARG A 70 -4.79 6.21 -1.12
N SER A 71 -5.05 5.11 -1.80
CA SER A 71 -4.46 4.81 -3.08
C SER A 71 -5.43 4.07 -3.99
N VAL A 72 -5.20 4.22 -5.28
CA VAL A 72 -5.86 3.41 -6.31
C VAL A 72 -4.81 2.89 -7.27
N GLY A 73 -5.08 1.79 -7.93
CA GLY A 73 -4.14 1.26 -8.89
C GLY A 73 -4.74 0.20 -9.77
N VAL A 74 -3.96 -0.16 -10.76
CA VAL A 74 -4.22 -1.27 -11.66
C VAL A 74 -3.06 -2.24 -11.58
N GLY A 75 -3.36 -3.51 -11.77
CA GLY A 75 -2.35 -4.56 -11.71
C GLY A 75 -2.66 -5.68 -12.68
N ILE A 76 -1.63 -6.45 -12.97
CA ILE A 76 -1.72 -7.68 -13.73
C ILE A 76 -1.13 -8.79 -12.87
N ARG A 77 -1.78 -9.94 -12.86
CA ARG A 77 -1.35 -11.17 -12.19
C ARG A 77 -1.31 -12.29 -13.19
N ILE A 78 -0.15 -12.92 -13.29
CA ILE A 78 0.07 -14.10 -14.13
C ILE A 78 0.30 -15.28 -13.19
N PHE A 79 -0.57 -16.27 -13.29
CA PHE A 79 -0.41 -17.54 -12.60
C PHE A 79 0.15 -18.56 -13.60
N MET A 80 1.39 -18.97 -13.38
CA MET A 80 2.03 -20.01 -14.19
C MET A 80 2.12 -21.31 -13.40
N PRO A 81 1.77 -22.46 -14.01
CA PRO A 81 2.09 -23.76 -13.46
C PRO A 81 3.59 -23.84 -13.13
N MET A 82 3.93 -24.37 -11.94
CA MET A 82 5.29 -24.55 -11.41
C MET A 82 6.06 -23.28 -10.97
N LEU A 83 5.90 -22.13 -11.63
CA LEU A 83 6.66 -20.91 -11.31
C LEU A 83 6.01 -20.01 -10.24
N GLY A 84 4.72 -20.21 -9.95
CA GLY A 84 3.97 -19.41 -8.97
C GLY A 84 3.35 -18.16 -9.57
N ILE A 85 3.17 -17.13 -8.75
CA ILE A 85 2.53 -15.87 -9.16
C ILE A 85 3.60 -14.83 -9.45
N ILE A 86 3.46 -14.21 -10.61
CA ILE A 86 4.14 -12.98 -10.95
C ILE A 86 3.09 -11.89 -11.08
N GLY A 87 3.35 -10.77 -10.43
CA GLY A 87 2.45 -9.64 -10.40
C GLY A 87 3.17 -8.33 -10.63
N PHE A 88 2.49 -7.44 -11.34
CA PHE A 88 2.88 -6.04 -11.45
C PHE A 88 1.67 -5.20 -11.07
N ASP A 89 1.86 -4.27 -10.14
CA ASP A 89 0.88 -3.28 -9.74
C ASP A 89 1.44 -1.88 -10.01
N TYR A 90 0.59 -1.01 -10.54
CA TYR A 90 0.89 0.41 -10.70
C TYR A 90 -0.16 1.20 -9.93
N ALA A 91 0.28 1.83 -8.85
CA ALA A 91 -0.59 2.47 -7.87
C ALA A 91 -0.28 3.95 -7.73
N TYR A 92 -1.32 4.75 -7.57
CA TYR A 92 -1.25 6.15 -7.22
C TYR A 92 -1.63 6.35 -5.75
N GLY A 93 -0.70 6.80 -4.93
CA GLY A 93 -0.98 7.24 -3.56
C GLY A 93 -1.33 8.73 -3.58
N PHE A 94 -2.48 9.12 -3.01
CA PHE A 94 -2.95 10.52 -3.04
C PHE A 94 -2.38 11.38 -1.89
N ASP A 95 -1.98 10.75 -0.80
CA ASP A 95 -1.78 11.39 0.50
C ASP A 95 -0.32 11.23 1.00
N ASN A 96 0.69 11.39 0.12
CA ASN A 96 2.10 11.33 0.52
C ASN A 96 2.50 12.60 1.28
N ASP A 97 3.19 12.43 2.42
CA ASP A 97 3.60 13.54 3.28
C ASP A 97 4.81 14.28 2.67
N VAL A 98 4.70 15.59 2.47
CA VAL A 98 5.88 16.42 2.15
C VAL A 98 6.67 16.66 3.43
N LEU A 99 7.94 16.21 3.43
CA LEU A 99 8.90 16.42 4.50
C LEU A 99 9.73 17.67 4.22
N ASP A 100 9.95 18.48 5.25
CA ASP A 100 10.85 19.64 5.21
C ASP A 100 12.33 19.23 5.31
N GLU A 101 13.26 20.17 5.16
CA GLU A 101 14.72 19.97 5.28
C GLU A 101 15.13 19.27 6.60
N ASN A 102 14.32 19.44 7.65
CA ASN A 102 14.51 18.84 8.97
C ASN A 102 13.73 17.52 9.17
N ASN A 103 13.27 16.89 8.09
CA ASN A 103 12.51 15.64 8.09
C ASN A 103 11.18 15.71 8.89
N ARG A 104 10.58 16.89 8.97
CA ARG A 104 9.29 17.14 9.64
C ARG A 104 8.15 17.17 8.63
N LYS A 105 7.00 16.60 8.98
CA LYS A 105 5.79 16.66 8.14
C LYS A 105 5.31 18.11 8.03
N THR A 106 5.19 18.63 6.81
CA THR A 106 4.72 20.00 6.56
C THR A 106 3.19 20.13 6.55
N GLY A 107 2.46 19.00 6.63
CA GLY A 107 1.01 18.94 6.50
C GLY A 107 0.52 19.03 5.04
N ARG A 108 1.41 19.30 4.09
CA ARG A 108 1.09 19.24 2.65
C ARG A 108 1.15 17.78 2.18
N LYS A 109 0.13 17.41 1.40
CA LYS A 109 0.03 16.09 0.77
C LYS A 109 0.28 16.21 -0.74
N PHE A 110 0.95 15.22 -1.32
CA PHE A 110 1.13 15.12 -2.76
C PHE A 110 0.83 13.71 -3.26
N GLY A 111 0.43 13.64 -4.53
CA GLY A 111 0.14 12.37 -5.18
C GLY A 111 1.32 11.85 -5.99
N GLU A 112 1.59 10.54 -5.91
CA GLU A 112 2.73 9.91 -6.59
C GLU A 112 2.34 8.53 -7.14
N TRP A 113 2.81 8.21 -8.35
CA TRP A 113 2.68 6.87 -8.93
C TRP A 113 3.87 5.99 -8.55
N LYS A 114 3.60 4.80 -8.01
CA LYS A 114 4.63 3.81 -7.65
C LYS A 114 4.35 2.46 -8.30
N PRO A 115 5.33 1.89 -9.03
CA PRO A 115 5.28 0.51 -9.46
C PRO A 115 5.59 -0.41 -8.28
N HIS A 116 4.91 -1.55 -8.23
CA HIS A 116 5.14 -2.58 -7.24
C HIS A 116 5.13 -3.96 -7.91
N PHE A 117 6.15 -4.76 -7.61
CA PHE A 117 6.31 -6.09 -8.19
C PHE A 117 6.04 -7.15 -7.12
N VAL A 118 5.25 -8.15 -7.48
CA VAL A 118 4.89 -9.25 -6.60
C VAL A 118 5.47 -10.54 -7.19
N PHE A 119 6.27 -11.22 -6.38
CA PHE A 119 6.84 -12.52 -6.73
C PHE A 119 6.54 -13.52 -5.63
N GLY A 120 6.11 -14.73 -6.01
CA GLY A 120 5.98 -15.85 -5.08
C GLY A 120 4.56 -16.39 -4.97
N ARG A 121 4.16 -16.84 -3.79
CA ARG A 121 2.81 -17.37 -3.54
C ARG A 121 1.85 -16.23 -3.24
N SER A 122 0.62 -16.32 -3.75
CA SER A 122 -0.48 -15.49 -3.26
C SER A 122 -0.59 -15.69 -1.76
N PHE A 123 -0.80 -14.60 -1.04
CA PHE A 123 -1.19 -14.60 0.37
C PHE A 123 -2.37 -15.55 0.66
#